data_AF-A0A3D4P104-F1
#
_entry.id   AF-A0A3D4P104-F1
#
_cell.length_a   1.000
_cell.length_b   1.000
_cell.length_c   1.000
_cell.angle_alpha   90.00
_cell.angle_beta   90.00
_cell.angle_gamma   90.00
#
_symmetry.space_group_name_H-M   'P 1'
#
loop_
_entity.id
_entity.type
_entity.pdbx_description
1 polymer ?
#
loop_
_entity_poly.entity_id
_entity_poly.type
_entity_poly.pdbx_seq_one_letter_code
_entity_poly.pdbx_strand_id
1 'polypeptide(L)'
;MSKRDRTIQRVLWIGLAFLWLVPSPSTAQEGLIPSFKIERDDITLERLAQANTYFDKVGRRFAILGLESGTFEAWAYPLKLVRNFEFSFLLKNTTRPIPAKDIIRFIEVTPAATTLTYIDQSFTVKATYVTAIEDPGAVVLLAIDTTKPLTIVAGFLPVLQPMWPAGIGGQYAYWDDKLKAYLISEPTRKNHGFVGSPAAQGISYTPAHMLSDTPNEFAMIIDNPEEIRGKFVPIIMTGGKGKREDIRDVYEKLAADPA
;
A
#
# COMPACT_ATOMS: atom_id res chain seq x y z
N MET A 1 31.94 -69.47 9.71
CA MET A 1 31.51 -68.83 10.99
C MET A 1 32.62 -67.93 11.48
N SER A 2 32.53 -66.63 11.19
CA SER A 2 33.44 -65.63 11.75
C SER A 2 32.72 -64.29 11.84
N LYS A 3 32.95 -63.60 12.95
CA LYS A 3 32.23 -62.46 13.52
C LYS A 3 32.37 -61.14 12.73
N ARG A 4 32.67 -61.20 11.42
CA ARG A 4 33.06 -60.05 10.58
C ARG A 4 32.06 -59.60 9.53
N ASP A 5 30.93 -60.29 9.36
CA ASP A 5 29.93 -59.96 8.32
C ASP A 5 28.64 -59.31 8.84
N ARG A 6 28.59 -58.90 10.11
CA ARG A 6 27.37 -58.36 10.73
C ARG A 6 27.34 -56.85 10.94
N THR A 7 28.29 -56.12 10.37
CA THR A 7 28.41 -54.66 10.55
C THR A 7 28.19 -53.86 9.26
N ILE A 8 28.00 -54.52 8.11
CA ILE A 8 27.84 -53.85 6.79
C ILE A 8 26.36 -53.72 6.39
N GLN A 9 25.42 -54.22 7.19
CA GLN A 9 23.98 -54.19 6.88
C GLN A 9 23.14 -53.27 7.78
N ARG A 10 23.75 -52.38 8.58
CA ARG A 10 23.05 -51.44 9.48
C ARG A 10 23.49 -49.97 9.35
N VAL A 11 24.04 -49.58 8.20
CA VAL A 11 24.37 -48.17 7.92
C VAL A 11 23.66 -47.62 6.67
N LEU A 12 22.98 -48.47 5.89
CA LEU A 12 21.91 -47.99 5.00
C LEU A 12 20.66 -47.80 5.84
N TRP A 13 20.00 -46.65 5.72
CA TRP A 13 18.83 -46.16 6.51
C TRP A 13 19.13 -45.13 7.61
N ILE A 14 20.01 -44.17 7.33
CA ILE A 14 19.93 -42.85 7.98
C ILE A 14 19.79 -41.78 6.90
N GLY A 15 18.54 -41.35 6.69
CA GLY A 15 18.22 -39.94 6.48
C GLY A 15 18.59 -39.32 5.14
N LEU A 16 18.16 -39.91 4.02
CA LEU A 16 17.99 -39.15 2.77
C LEU A 16 16.69 -38.33 2.85
N ALA A 17 16.70 -37.27 3.68
CA ALA A 17 15.63 -36.29 3.77
C ALA A 17 16.19 -34.93 4.18
N PHE A 18 17.25 -34.48 3.48
CA PHE A 18 17.53 -33.05 3.41
C PHE A 18 16.64 -32.50 2.29
N LEU A 19 15.37 -32.23 2.62
CA LEU A 19 14.58 -31.29 1.84
C LEU A 19 15.36 -29.98 1.87
N TRP A 20 16.04 -29.66 0.78
CA TRP A 20 16.45 -28.30 0.52
C TRP A 20 15.15 -27.49 0.42
N LEU A 21 14.78 -26.86 1.53
CA LEU A 21 14.10 -25.57 1.47
C LEU A 21 15.06 -24.68 0.68
N VAL A 22 14.88 -24.66 -0.64
CA VAL A 22 15.42 -23.58 -1.46
C VAL A 22 14.69 -22.35 -0.95
N PRO A 23 15.35 -21.41 -0.25
CA PRO A 23 14.73 -20.12 -0.04
C PRO A 23 14.54 -19.57 -1.45
N SER A 24 13.30 -19.46 -1.90
CA SER A 24 13.01 -18.64 -3.07
C SER A 24 13.69 -17.31 -2.80
N PRO A 25 14.66 -16.88 -3.63
CA PRO A 25 15.15 -15.52 -3.51
C PRO A 25 13.93 -14.66 -3.82
N SER A 26 13.31 -14.13 -2.77
CA SER A 26 12.43 -12.99 -2.90
C SER A 26 13.36 -11.86 -3.29
N THR A 27 13.65 -11.76 -4.58
CA THR A 27 14.23 -10.55 -5.14
C THR A 27 13.21 -9.50 -4.81
N ALA A 28 13.46 -8.70 -3.77
CA ALA A 28 12.76 -7.47 -3.51
C ALA A 28 12.89 -6.64 -4.80
N GLN A 29 11.87 -6.76 -5.66
CA GLN A 29 11.88 -6.23 -7.00
C GLN A 29 11.43 -4.78 -6.89
N GLU A 30 12.33 -3.86 -6.59
CA GLU A 30 12.10 -2.39 -6.58
C GLU A 30 10.73 -1.96 -6.01
N GLY A 31 10.25 -2.63 -4.95
CA GLY A 31 8.97 -2.33 -4.33
C GLY A 31 7.71 -2.66 -5.12
N LEU A 32 7.83 -3.39 -6.23
CA LEU A 32 6.74 -3.95 -7.02
C LEU A 32 6.41 -5.37 -6.58
N ILE A 33 5.17 -5.79 -6.79
CA ILE A 33 4.73 -7.17 -6.54
C ILE A 33 4.16 -7.79 -7.82
N PRO A 34 4.30 -9.11 -8.04
CA PRO A 34 3.62 -9.78 -9.14
C PRO A 34 2.09 -9.57 -9.05
N SER A 35 1.46 -9.28 -10.19
CA SER A 35 0.01 -9.18 -10.23
C SER A 35 -0.62 -10.55 -10.00
N PHE A 36 -1.68 -10.59 -9.22
CA PHE A 36 -2.53 -11.74 -9.01
C PHE A 36 -3.97 -11.40 -9.38
N LYS A 37 -4.78 -12.42 -9.61
CA LYS A 37 -6.18 -12.22 -9.97
C LYS A 37 -6.95 -11.74 -8.74
N ILE A 38 -7.54 -10.55 -8.83
CA ILE A 38 -8.57 -10.11 -7.87
C ILE A 38 -9.84 -10.89 -8.17
N GLU A 39 -10.31 -11.70 -7.22
CA GLU A 39 -11.48 -12.54 -7.41
C GLU A 39 -12.75 -11.70 -7.62
N ARG A 40 -13.55 -12.11 -8.60
CA ARG A 40 -14.90 -11.59 -8.82
C ARG A 40 -15.87 -12.70 -8.45
N ASP A 41 -16.94 -12.32 -7.76
CA ASP A 41 -18.02 -13.19 -7.32
C ASP A 41 -19.36 -12.76 -7.94
N ASP A 42 -20.39 -13.56 -7.75
CA ASP A 42 -21.74 -13.30 -8.31
C ASP A 42 -22.40 -12.03 -7.74
N ILE A 43 -21.84 -11.46 -6.67
CA ILE A 43 -22.33 -10.24 -6.01
C ILE A 43 -21.45 -9.02 -6.30
N THR A 44 -20.52 -9.14 -7.25
CA THR A 44 -19.68 -8.03 -7.71
C THR A 44 -20.55 -6.99 -8.39
N LEU A 45 -20.47 -5.75 -7.91
CA LEU A 45 -21.20 -4.61 -8.47
C LEU A 45 -20.26 -3.73 -9.28
N GLU A 46 -20.64 -3.38 -10.50
CA GLU A 46 -19.86 -2.50 -11.37
C GLU A 46 -20.75 -1.44 -12.01
N ARG A 47 -20.26 -0.19 -12.05
CA ARG A 47 -20.93 0.91 -12.74
C ARG A 47 -19.98 2.08 -13.00
N LEU A 48 -20.50 3.10 -13.67
CA LEU A 48 -19.85 4.41 -13.74
C LEU A 48 -19.68 5.01 -12.34
N ALA A 49 -18.51 5.60 -12.11
CA ALA A 49 -18.20 6.33 -10.89
C ALA A 49 -18.99 7.64 -10.80
N GLN A 50 -19.45 7.98 -9.60
CA GLN A 50 -20.22 9.17 -9.29
C GLN A 50 -19.50 9.97 -8.22
N ALA A 51 -18.89 11.11 -8.59
CA ALA A 51 -17.89 11.80 -7.79
C ALA A 51 -18.27 12.09 -6.31
N ASN A 52 -19.55 12.30 -6.01
CA ASN A 52 -20.04 12.62 -4.66
C ASN A 52 -20.65 11.42 -3.92
N THR A 53 -20.56 10.22 -4.50
CA THR A 53 -21.04 8.99 -3.89
C THR A 53 -19.94 8.40 -3.02
N TYR A 54 -20.34 7.88 -1.86
CA TYR A 54 -19.43 7.32 -0.87
C TYR A 54 -19.04 5.87 -1.23
N PHE A 55 -17.80 5.51 -0.93
CA PHE A 55 -17.35 4.13 -0.86
C PHE A 55 -16.47 3.92 0.37
N ASP A 56 -16.33 2.66 0.79
CA ASP A 56 -15.38 2.30 1.82
C ASP A 56 -14.72 0.94 1.60
N LYS A 57 -13.70 0.74 2.42
CA LYS A 57 -13.14 -0.57 2.72
C LYS A 57 -12.77 -0.61 4.19
N VAL A 58 -13.27 -1.60 4.92
CA VAL A 58 -13.14 -1.66 6.38
C VAL A 58 -12.68 -3.05 6.81
N GLY A 59 -11.66 -3.08 7.66
CA GLY A 59 -11.20 -4.23 8.42
C GLY A 59 -11.46 -4.04 9.92
N ARG A 60 -11.02 -4.99 10.76
CA ARG A 60 -11.28 -4.92 12.22
C ARG A 60 -10.56 -3.77 12.89
N ARG A 61 -9.45 -3.31 12.31
CA ARG A 61 -8.55 -2.30 12.92
C ARG A 61 -8.21 -1.14 11.99
N PHE A 62 -8.70 -1.14 10.76
CA PHE A 62 -8.42 -0.12 9.78
C PHE A 62 -9.63 0.16 8.89
N ALA A 63 -9.76 1.40 8.42
CA ALA A 63 -10.75 1.77 7.42
C ALA A 63 -10.20 2.79 6.42
N ILE A 64 -10.61 2.62 5.18
CA ILE A 64 -10.56 3.61 4.11
C ILE A 64 -11.99 4.08 3.89
N LEU A 65 -12.22 5.38 4.03
CA LEU A 65 -13.53 6.00 3.84
C LEU A 65 -13.36 7.08 2.75
N GLY A 66 -14.10 6.99 1.66
CA GLY A 66 -13.83 7.81 0.49
C GLY A 66 -15.05 8.17 -0.34
N LEU A 67 -14.78 8.95 -1.38
CA LEU A 67 -15.73 9.32 -2.41
C LEU A 67 -15.26 8.76 -3.74
N GLU A 68 -16.18 8.43 -4.64
CA GLU A 68 -15.85 7.91 -5.98
C GLU A 68 -15.20 8.97 -6.89
N SER A 69 -14.92 10.18 -6.39
CA SER A 69 -13.94 11.11 -6.97
C SER A 69 -12.49 10.59 -6.86
N GLY A 70 -12.26 9.56 -6.04
CA GLY A 70 -10.94 9.03 -5.70
C GLY A 70 -10.34 9.63 -4.42
N THR A 71 -10.97 10.65 -3.84
CA THR A 71 -10.51 11.24 -2.57
C THR A 71 -10.92 10.36 -1.40
N PHE A 72 -10.01 10.11 -0.45
CA PHE A 72 -10.34 9.35 0.75
C PHE A 72 -9.59 9.83 2.00
N GLU A 73 -10.05 9.32 3.15
CA GLU A 73 -9.37 9.37 4.43
C GLU A 73 -9.09 7.96 4.94
N ALA A 74 -8.05 7.82 5.75
CA ALA A 74 -7.63 6.54 6.29
C ALA A 74 -7.54 6.59 7.81
N TRP A 75 -8.06 5.54 8.46
CA TRP A 75 -8.17 5.41 9.90
C TRP A 75 -7.56 4.09 10.34
N ALA A 76 -6.60 4.15 11.27
CA ALA A 76 -6.17 2.98 12.03
C ALA A 76 -6.73 3.10 13.43
N TYR A 77 -7.78 2.35 13.76
CA TYR A 77 -8.60 2.64 14.92
C TYR A 77 -7.79 2.70 16.24
N PRO A 78 -7.96 3.76 17.06
CA PRO A 78 -8.94 4.85 16.96
C PRO A 78 -8.35 6.16 16.38
N LEU A 79 -7.34 6.11 15.52
CA LEU A 79 -6.61 7.27 14.97
C LEU A 79 -6.97 7.50 13.49
N LYS A 80 -7.36 8.71 13.14
CA LYS A 80 -7.33 9.21 11.77
C LYS A 80 -5.89 9.50 11.39
N LEU A 81 -5.40 8.89 10.32
CA LEU A 81 -4.01 9.08 9.89
C LEU A 81 -3.89 10.23 8.90
N VAL A 82 -4.74 10.22 7.88
CA VAL A 82 -4.72 11.17 6.78
C VAL A 82 -6.13 11.61 6.39
N ARG A 83 -6.21 12.79 5.77
CA ARG A 83 -7.41 13.27 5.05
C ARG A 83 -6.99 13.77 3.67
N ASN A 84 -7.97 13.85 2.76
CA ASN A 84 -7.78 14.33 1.39
C ASN A 84 -6.66 13.58 0.68
N PHE A 85 -6.57 12.26 0.86
CA PHE A 85 -5.68 11.46 0.04
C PHE A 85 -6.22 11.47 -1.39
N GLU A 86 -5.39 11.84 -2.35
CA GLU A 86 -5.75 11.88 -3.76
C GLU A 86 -4.57 11.52 -4.66
N PHE A 87 -4.89 11.08 -5.88
CA PHE A 87 -3.92 10.82 -6.92
C PHE A 87 -3.87 11.96 -7.94
N SER A 88 -2.69 12.18 -8.50
CA SER A 88 -2.52 12.88 -9.76
C SER A 88 -1.51 12.15 -10.64
N PHE A 89 -1.63 12.37 -11.95
CA PHE A 89 -0.85 11.65 -12.95
C PHE A 89 -0.05 12.63 -13.79
N LEU A 90 1.23 12.37 -14.01
CA LEU A 90 2.10 13.22 -14.83
C LEU A 90 2.75 12.37 -15.91
N LEU A 91 2.47 12.68 -17.17
CA LEU A 91 3.15 12.06 -18.30
C LEU A 91 4.54 12.68 -18.46
N LYS A 92 5.50 11.88 -18.94
CA LYS A 92 6.83 12.41 -19.25
C LYS A 92 6.74 13.56 -20.26
N ASN A 93 7.54 14.60 -20.02
CA ASN A 93 7.57 15.85 -20.78
C ASN A 93 6.31 16.72 -20.68
N THR A 94 5.40 16.45 -19.75
CA THR A 94 4.35 17.41 -19.38
C THR A 94 4.70 18.09 -18.06
N THR A 95 4.24 19.33 -17.88
CA THR A 95 4.42 20.09 -16.64
C THR A 95 3.13 20.20 -15.83
N ARG A 96 2.00 19.84 -16.43
CA ARG A 96 0.68 19.90 -15.80
C ARG A 96 0.26 18.48 -15.37
N PRO A 97 0.09 18.22 -14.06
CA PRO A 97 -0.49 16.97 -13.61
C PRO A 97 -1.97 16.89 -14.03
N ILE A 98 -2.43 15.67 -14.29
CA ILE A 98 -3.82 15.30 -14.55
C ILE A 98 -4.42 14.87 -13.20
N PRO A 99 -5.35 15.64 -12.62
CA PRO A 99 -6.03 15.22 -11.39
C PRO A 99 -6.81 13.93 -11.61
N ALA A 100 -6.69 12.96 -10.71
CA ALA A 100 -7.34 11.66 -10.86
C ALA A 100 -8.88 11.77 -10.92
N LYS A 101 -9.46 12.71 -10.17
CA LYS A 101 -10.90 13.01 -10.16
C LYS A 101 -11.47 13.37 -11.53
N ASP A 102 -10.64 13.89 -12.45
CA ASP A 102 -11.09 14.30 -13.79
C ASP A 102 -11.17 13.09 -14.75
N ILE A 103 -10.44 12.02 -14.45
CA ILE A 103 -10.28 10.84 -15.33
C ILE A 103 -10.77 9.52 -14.71
N ILE A 104 -11.38 9.56 -13.54
CA ILE A 104 -12.07 8.40 -12.97
C ILE A 104 -13.31 8.04 -13.81
N ARG A 105 -13.54 6.75 -14.08
CA ARG A 105 -14.62 6.30 -14.96
C ARG A 105 -15.49 5.22 -14.33
N PHE A 106 -14.89 4.22 -13.73
CA PHE A 106 -15.61 3.06 -13.20
C PHE A 106 -15.28 2.81 -11.74
N ILE A 107 -16.29 2.31 -11.03
CA ILE A 107 -16.14 1.67 -9.73
C ILE A 107 -16.62 0.22 -9.84
N GLU A 108 -15.83 -0.68 -9.28
CA GLU A 108 -16.17 -2.09 -9.08
C GLU A 108 -16.05 -2.41 -7.59
N VAL A 109 -17.05 -3.08 -7.02
CA VAL A 109 -17.12 -3.39 -5.59
C VAL A 109 -17.38 -4.87 -5.39
N THR A 110 -16.58 -5.46 -4.52
CA THR A 110 -16.76 -6.82 -3.97
C THR A 110 -16.70 -6.74 -2.44
N PRO A 111 -17.16 -7.78 -1.71
CA PRO A 111 -16.94 -7.87 -0.27
C PRO A 111 -15.47 -7.82 0.14
N ALA A 112 -14.53 -8.18 -0.75
CA ALA A 112 -13.09 -8.24 -0.47
C ALA A 112 -12.32 -6.98 -0.90
N ALA A 113 -12.80 -6.24 -1.90
CA ALA A 113 -12.09 -5.09 -2.46
C ALA A 113 -13.02 -4.09 -3.15
N THR A 114 -12.58 -2.84 -3.23
CA THR A 114 -13.19 -1.81 -4.07
C THR A 114 -12.16 -1.36 -5.09
N THR A 115 -12.51 -1.25 -6.37
CA THR A 115 -11.59 -0.83 -7.43
C THR A 115 -12.10 0.41 -8.14
N LEU A 116 -11.28 1.45 -8.20
CA LEU A 116 -11.53 2.64 -9.02
C LEU A 116 -10.65 2.58 -10.27
N THR A 117 -11.26 2.81 -11.43
CA THR A 117 -10.55 2.81 -12.72
C THR A 117 -10.44 4.22 -13.29
N TYR A 118 -9.19 4.65 -13.50
CA TYR A 118 -8.81 5.92 -14.12
C TYR A 118 -8.40 5.67 -15.58
N ILE A 119 -8.96 6.45 -16.51
CA ILE A 119 -8.73 6.26 -17.95
C ILE A 119 -8.32 7.59 -18.59
N ASP A 120 -7.11 7.60 -19.14
CA ASP A 120 -6.58 8.64 -20.02
C ASP A 120 -6.35 8.04 -21.43
N GLN A 121 -6.11 8.89 -22.42
CA GLN A 121 -5.73 8.47 -23.77
C GLN A 121 -4.42 7.66 -23.83
N SER A 122 -3.51 7.82 -22.87
CA SER A 122 -2.18 7.17 -22.88
C SER A 122 -2.03 6.04 -21.86
N PHE A 123 -2.93 5.95 -20.87
CA PHE A 123 -2.85 4.98 -19.78
C PHE A 123 -4.21 4.63 -19.15
N THR A 124 -4.27 3.48 -18.50
CA THR A 124 -5.32 3.07 -17.56
C THR A 124 -4.68 2.68 -16.24
N VAL A 125 -5.21 3.19 -15.13
CA VAL A 125 -4.82 2.77 -13.78
C VAL A 125 -6.03 2.22 -13.06
N LYS A 126 -5.91 1.00 -12.52
CA LYS A 126 -6.88 0.40 -11.60
C LYS A 126 -6.31 0.47 -10.19
N ALA A 127 -6.94 1.25 -9.32
CA ALA A 127 -6.60 1.29 -7.90
C ALA A 127 -7.55 0.39 -7.11
N THR A 128 -7.03 -0.72 -6.61
CA THR A 128 -7.79 -1.71 -5.83
C THR A 128 -7.51 -1.52 -4.35
N TYR A 129 -8.53 -1.12 -3.60
CA TYR A 129 -8.49 -0.81 -2.18
C TYR A 129 -8.86 -2.05 -1.36
N VAL A 130 -7.94 -2.47 -0.49
CA VAL A 130 -8.10 -3.63 0.40
C VAL A 130 -7.65 -3.24 1.82
N THR A 131 -8.46 -3.58 2.82
CA THR A 131 -8.08 -3.44 4.23
C THR A 131 -7.75 -4.80 4.80
N ALA A 132 -6.65 -4.89 5.56
CA ALA A 132 -6.32 -6.13 6.27
C ALA A 132 -7.43 -6.46 7.28
N ILE A 133 -7.78 -7.74 7.38
CA ILE A 133 -8.85 -8.18 8.27
C ILE A 133 -8.45 -7.94 9.73
N GLU A 134 -7.25 -8.38 10.13
CA GLU A 134 -6.77 -8.39 11.52
C GLU A 134 -5.69 -7.37 11.82
N ASP A 135 -4.95 -6.92 10.81
CA ASP A 135 -3.86 -5.98 10.99
C ASP A 135 -4.38 -4.53 10.91
N PRO A 136 -3.75 -3.58 11.63
CA PRO A 136 -4.16 -2.18 11.58
C PRO A 136 -3.58 -1.49 10.34
N GLY A 137 -3.93 -2.01 9.16
CA GLY A 137 -3.43 -1.51 7.89
C GLY A 137 -4.31 -1.83 6.68
N ALA A 138 -3.95 -1.21 5.57
CA ALA A 138 -4.60 -1.34 4.28
C ALA A 138 -3.58 -1.17 3.16
N VAL A 139 -3.94 -1.70 1.99
CA VAL A 139 -3.16 -1.61 0.76
C VAL A 139 -4.04 -1.10 -0.36
N VAL A 140 -3.49 -0.19 -1.17
CA VAL A 140 -4.03 0.17 -2.48
C VAL A 140 -3.10 -0.41 -3.54
N LEU A 141 -3.60 -1.36 -4.31
CA LEU A 141 -2.85 -2.00 -5.39
C LEU A 141 -3.13 -1.29 -6.70
N LEU A 142 -2.09 -0.69 -7.29
CA LEU A 142 -2.20 -0.04 -8.59
C LEU A 142 -1.79 -1.01 -9.69
N ALA A 143 -2.75 -1.43 -10.52
CA ALA A 143 -2.47 -2.05 -11.81
C ALA A 143 -2.39 -0.95 -12.87
N ILE A 144 -1.28 -0.89 -13.59
CA ILE A 144 -0.97 0.19 -14.52
C ILE A 144 -0.77 -0.40 -15.90
N ASP A 145 -1.57 0.06 -16.85
CA ASP A 145 -1.36 -0.16 -18.28
C ASP A 145 -1.07 1.19 -18.92
N THR A 146 0.11 1.36 -19.50
CA THR A 146 0.53 2.63 -20.07
C THR A 146 1.37 2.41 -21.31
N THR A 147 1.25 3.32 -22.28
CA THR A 147 2.09 3.34 -23.49
C THR A 147 3.23 4.34 -23.39
N LYS A 148 3.27 5.14 -22.33
CA LYS A 148 4.25 6.21 -22.10
C LYS A 148 4.76 6.16 -20.66
N PRO A 149 5.96 6.71 -20.40
CA PRO A 149 6.42 6.88 -19.04
C PRO A 149 5.46 7.77 -18.25
N LEU A 150 5.15 7.34 -17.02
CA LEU A 150 4.08 7.86 -16.19
C LEU A 150 4.60 8.03 -14.77
N THR A 151 4.37 9.20 -14.17
CA THR A 151 4.53 9.40 -12.74
C THR A 151 3.16 9.47 -12.09
N ILE A 152 2.96 8.68 -11.04
CA ILE A 152 1.77 8.75 -10.20
C ILE A 152 2.18 9.43 -8.90
N VAL A 153 1.53 10.54 -8.59
CA VAL A 153 1.74 11.28 -7.34
C VAL A 153 0.57 11.00 -6.42
N ALA A 154 0.88 10.53 -5.22
CA ALA A 154 -0.07 10.41 -4.12
C ALA A 154 0.15 11.57 -3.16
N GLY A 155 -0.88 12.38 -2.94
CA GLY A 155 -0.87 13.52 -2.03
C GLY A 155 -1.88 13.33 -0.91
N PHE A 156 -1.54 13.75 0.32
CA PHE A 156 -2.45 13.69 1.46
C PHE A 156 -2.09 14.71 2.54
N LEU A 157 -3.07 15.05 3.38
CA LEU A 157 -2.82 15.83 4.60
C LEU A 157 -2.68 14.89 5.81
N PRO A 158 -1.51 14.83 6.47
CA PRO A 158 -1.37 14.08 7.73
C PRO A 158 -2.18 14.76 8.84
N VAL A 159 -2.81 13.98 9.73
CA VAL A 159 -3.64 14.53 10.82
C VAL A 159 -3.48 13.86 12.19
N LEU A 160 -3.14 12.56 12.25
CA LEU A 160 -2.98 11.77 13.50
C LEU A 160 -3.98 12.09 14.62
N GLN A 161 -5.28 12.12 14.31
CA GLN A 161 -6.31 12.61 15.22
C GLN A 161 -7.09 11.47 15.90
N PRO A 162 -7.33 11.50 17.22
CA PRO A 162 -8.23 10.55 17.88
C PRO A 162 -9.69 10.64 17.40
N MET A 163 -10.37 9.50 17.33
CA MET A 163 -11.79 9.37 16.92
C MET A 163 -12.78 9.95 17.96
N TRP A 164 -12.42 9.90 19.24
CA TRP A 164 -13.24 10.40 20.36
C TRP A 164 -12.55 11.61 21.00
N PRO A 165 -13.29 12.49 21.72
CA PRO A 165 -12.78 13.79 22.17
C PRO A 165 -11.45 13.68 22.94
N ALA A 166 -10.35 13.93 22.22
CA ALA A 166 -8.99 13.96 22.73
C ALA A 166 -8.12 14.71 21.71
N GLY A 167 -7.24 15.58 22.19
CA GLY A 167 -6.22 16.23 21.37
C GLY A 167 -4.89 15.49 21.49
N ILE A 168 -4.19 15.33 20.37
CA ILE A 168 -2.77 14.95 20.36
C ILE A 168 -1.99 16.21 19.96
N GLY A 169 -1.14 16.71 20.87
CA GLY A 169 -0.31 17.89 20.62
C GLY A 169 1.02 17.54 19.94
N GLY A 170 1.56 18.47 19.16
CA GLY A 170 2.93 18.38 18.61
C GLY A 170 3.13 17.30 17.55
N GLN A 171 2.09 17.00 16.77
CA GLN A 171 2.16 16.02 15.69
C GLN A 171 3.14 16.48 14.61
N TYR A 172 3.85 15.53 14.01
CA TYR A 172 4.79 15.78 12.93
C TYR A 172 4.73 14.64 11.90
N ALA A 173 5.18 14.94 10.69
CA ALA A 173 5.34 13.97 9.63
C ALA A 173 6.68 14.16 8.92
N TYR A 174 7.37 13.07 8.61
CA TYR A 174 8.61 13.11 7.81
C TYR A 174 8.74 11.87 6.93
N TRP A 175 9.46 11.99 5.83
CA TRP A 175 9.76 10.88 4.91
C TRP A 175 10.90 10.01 5.44
N ASP A 176 10.65 8.72 5.65
CA ASP A 176 11.67 7.71 5.91
C ASP A 176 12.12 7.08 4.59
N ASP A 177 13.31 7.45 4.12
CA ASP A 177 13.83 6.98 2.84
C ASP A 177 14.22 5.49 2.83
N LYS A 178 14.39 4.85 3.99
CA LYS A 178 14.64 3.41 4.06
C LYS A 178 13.35 2.63 3.94
N LEU A 179 12.29 3.11 4.61
CA LEU A 179 10.97 2.47 4.58
C LEU A 179 10.16 2.85 3.32
N LYS A 180 10.55 3.94 2.64
CA LYS A 180 9.80 4.58 1.54
C LYS A 180 8.37 4.95 1.95
N ALA A 181 8.25 5.54 3.14
CA ALA A 181 6.99 5.98 3.70
C ALA A 181 7.13 7.23 4.55
N TYR A 182 6.07 8.04 4.59
CA TYR A 182 5.92 9.06 5.62
C TYR A 182 5.58 8.40 6.96
N LEU A 183 6.37 8.69 7.99
CA LEU A 183 5.99 8.46 9.37
C LEU A 183 5.23 9.68 9.88
N ILE A 184 4.04 9.45 10.43
CA ILE A 184 3.21 10.43 11.13
C ILE A 184 3.21 10.05 12.61
N SER A 185 3.69 10.92 13.48
CA SER A 185 3.87 10.59 14.91
C SER A 185 3.71 11.84 15.78
N GLU A 186 3.74 11.62 17.09
CA GLU A 186 3.72 12.68 18.12
C GLU A 186 4.87 12.49 19.13
N PRO A 187 5.19 13.50 19.97
CA PRO A 187 6.41 13.52 20.78
C PRO A 187 6.50 12.41 21.83
N THR A 188 5.37 11.92 22.35
CA THR A 188 5.33 10.82 23.32
C THR A 188 5.55 9.44 22.67
N ARG A 189 5.57 9.38 21.33
CA ARG A 189 5.80 8.16 20.53
C ARG A 189 4.85 7.01 20.89
N LYS A 190 3.60 7.31 21.19
CA LYS A 190 2.54 6.34 21.48
C LYS A 190 1.54 6.18 20.35
N ASN A 191 1.52 7.10 19.40
CA ASN A 191 0.58 7.11 18.27
C ASN A 191 1.38 7.28 16.99
N HIS A 192 1.20 6.36 16.04
CA HIS A 192 1.98 6.32 14.81
C HIS A 192 1.08 6.01 13.61
N GLY A 193 1.49 6.49 12.44
CA GLY A 193 0.99 6.05 11.14
C GLY A 193 2.13 6.00 10.13
N PHE A 194 2.08 5.05 9.22
CA PHE A 194 2.94 4.99 8.04
C PHE A 194 2.08 5.04 6.79
N VAL A 195 2.46 5.87 5.83
CA VAL A 195 1.80 5.99 4.52
C VAL A 195 2.86 6.12 3.44
N GLY A 196 2.89 5.20 2.49
CA GLY A 196 3.86 5.25 1.41
C GLY A 196 3.83 4.02 0.52
N SER A 197 4.86 3.85 -0.29
CA SER A 197 5.02 2.70 -1.18
C SER A 197 6.50 2.34 -1.29
N PRO A 198 6.85 1.04 -1.20
CA PRO A 198 8.21 0.56 -1.47
C PRO A 198 8.78 1.00 -2.83
N ALA A 199 7.93 1.29 -3.81
CA ALA A 199 8.30 1.76 -5.15
C ALA A 199 8.31 3.30 -5.29
N ALA A 200 8.14 4.04 -4.19
CA ALA A 200 8.02 5.48 -4.22
C ALA A 200 9.29 6.22 -3.74
N GLN A 201 9.34 7.49 -4.09
CA GLN A 201 10.24 8.49 -3.52
C GLN A 201 9.44 9.67 -2.94
N GLY A 202 9.87 10.22 -1.80
CA GLY A 202 9.27 11.41 -1.22
C GLY A 202 9.65 12.65 -2.02
N ILE A 203 8.68 13.51 -2.33
CA ILE A 203 8.91 14.71 -3.14
C ILE A 203 8.52 16.02 -2.44
N SER A 204 7.80 15.97 -1.31
CA SER A 204 7.52 17.16 -0.50
C SER A 204 8.62 17.45 0.51
N TYR A 205 9.01 18.72 0.61
CA TYR A 205 9.82 19.25 1.70
C TYR A 205 8.92 19.98 2.69
N THR A 206 8.36 19.25 3.65
CA THR A 206 7.62 19.83 4.78
C THR A 206 8.53 19.90 6.00
N PRO A 207 8.56 20.99 6.79
CA PRO A 207 9.37 21.05 8.01
C PRO A 207 9.04 19.89 8.95
N ALA A 208 10.02 19.03 9.23
CA ALA A 208 9.84 17.74 9.92
C ALA A 208 9.35 17.84 11.39
N HIS A 209 9.08 19.03 11.91
CA HIS A 209 8.73 19.28 13.31
C HIS A 209 7.27 19.73 13.53
N MET A 210 6.47 19.95 12.48
CA MET A 210 5.03 20.19 12.57
C MET A 210 4.29 19.67 11.33
N LEU A 211 3.01 19.32 11.49
CA LEU A 211 2.13 19.09 10.33
C LEU A 211 1.90 20.41 9.59
N SER A 212 1.95 20.36 8.26
CA SER A 212 1.65 21.51 7.38
C SER A 212 0.23 21.39 6.81
N ASP A 213 -0.35 22.53 6.44
CA ASP A 213 -1.56 22.59 5.63
C ASP A 213 -1.28 22.30 4.14
N THR A 214 0.01 22.20 3.76
CA THR A 214 0.43 21.68 2.45
C THR A 214 0.41 20.15 2.45
N PRO A 215 -0.14 19.50 1.42
CA PRO A 215 -0.09 18.05 1.28
C PRO A 215 1.35 17.51 1.34
N ASN A 216 1.52 16.39 2.03
CA ASN A 216 2.68 15.53 1.85
C ASN A 216 2.45 14.67 0.61
N GLU A 217 3.49 14.51 -0.20
CA GLU A 217 3.43 13.86 -1.49
C GLU A 217 4.60 12.89 -1.68
N PHE A 218 4.29 11.74 -2.27
CA PHE A 218 5.29 10.80 -2.76
C PHE A 218 4.94 10.41 -4.20
N ALA A 219 5.99 10.14 -4.98
CA ALA A 219 5.89 9.82 -6.40
C ALA A 219 6.31 8.38 -6.66
N MET A 220 5.52 7.67 -7.45
CA MET A 220 5.86 6.38 -8.06
C MET A 220 6.17 6.65 -9.53
N ILE A 221 7.43 6.48 -9.92
CA ILE A 221 7.92 6.83 -11.26
C ILE A 221 8.00 5.56 -12.10
N ILE A 222 7.20 5.49 -13.15
CA ILE A 222 7.25 4.43 -14.17
C ILE A 222 7.96 5.00 -15.39
N ASP A 223 9.29 4.83 -15.45
CA ASP A 223 10.10 5.29 -16.59
C ASP A 223 9.96 4.38 -17.81
N ASN A 224 9.82 3.07 -17.58
CA ASN A 224 9.68 2.06 -18.63
C ASN A 224 8.35 1.29 -18.46
N PRO A 225 7.38 1.48 -19.36
CA PRO A 225 6.09 0.78 -19.30
C PRO A 225 6.16 -0.75 -19.28
N GLU A 226 7.20 -1.35 -19.85
CA GLU A 226 7.31 -2.82 -19.87
C GLU A 226 7.68 -3.39 -18.49
N GLU A 227 8.32 -2.62 -17.62
CA GLU A 227 8.74 -3.09 -16.29
C GLU A 227 7.58 -3.24 -15.31
N ILE A 228 6.48 -2.51 -15.52
CA ILE A 228 5.28 -2.57 -14.68
C ILE A 228 4.24 -3.59 -15.16
N ARG A 229 4.40 -4.13 -16.38
CA ARG A 229 3.45 -5.08 -16.95
C ARG A 229 3.36 -6.34 -16.09
N GLY A 230 2.13 -6.71 -15.72
CA GLY A 230 1.88 -7.89 -14.88
C GLY A 230 2.36 -7.73 -13.44
N LYS A 231 2.52 -6.50 -12.96
CA LYS A 231 2.87 -6.17 -11.58
C LYS A 231 1.88 -5.16 -10.99
N PHE A 232 1.80 -5.13 -9.67
CA PHE A 232 1.16 -4.04 -8.94
C PHE A 232 2.20 -3.12 -8.31
N VAL A 233 1.85 -1.83 -8.22
CA VAL A 233 2.50 -0.89 -7.30
C VAL A 233 1.67 -0.83 -6.02
N PRO A 234 2.17 -1.32 -4.87
CA PRO A 234 1.42 -1.28 -3.62
C PRO A 234 1.64 0.06 -2.90
N ILE A 235 0.55 0.69 -2.47
CA ILE A 235 0.57 1.78 -1.49
C ILE A 235 0.07 1.22 -0.17
N ILE A 236 0.88 1.31 0.87
CA ILE A 236 0.60 0.75 2.17
C ILE A 236 0.30 1.87 3.16
N MET A 237 -0.74 1.65 3.95
CA MET A 237 -1.12 2.51 5.07
C MET A 237 -1.26 1.66 6.32
N THR A 238 -0.59 2.04 7.40
CA THR A 238 -0.70 1.37 8.70
C THR A 238 -0.73 2.41 9.80
N GLY A 239 -1.28 2.07 10.96
CA GLY A 239 -1.21 2.97 12.11
C GLY A 239 -1.72 2.36 13.38
N GLY A 240 -1.70 3.14 14.46
CA GLY A 240 -2.29 2.72 15.72
C GLY A 240 -1.56 3.26 16.93
N LYS A 241 -1.98 2.76 18.08
CA LYS A 241 -1.36 3.06 19.39
C LYS A 241 -0.34 1.99 19.74
N GLY A 242 0.71 2.38 20.46
CA GLY A 242 1.72 1.46 21.00
C GLY A 242 3.13 1.81 20.55
N LYS A 243 3.98 0.78 20.46
CA LYS A 243 5.36 0.93 19.98
C LYS A 243 5.35 1.21 18.48
N ARG A 244 6.28 2.04 18.03
CA ARG A 244 6.40 2.41 16.62
C ARG A 244 6.78 1.21 15.77
N GLU A 245 7.66 0.39 16.32
CA GLU A 245 8.24 -0.79 15.71
C GLU A 245 7.16 -1.81 15.38
N ASP A 246 6.21 -2.07 16.29
CA ASP A 246 5.07 -2.95 16.04
C ASP A 246 4.22 -2.49 14.83
N ILE A 247 4.02 -1.18 14.65
CA ILE A 247 3.27 -0.63 13.50
C ILE A 247 4.10 -0.72 12.22
N ARG A 248 5.41 -0.50 12.32
CA ARG A 248 6.35 -0.64 11.21
C ARG A 248 6.41 -2.09 10.71
N ASP A 249 6.41 -3.06 11.61
CA ASP A 249 6.43 -4.48 11.26
C ASP A 249 5.18 -4.86 10.44
N VAL A 250 4.02 -4.25 10.76
CA VAL A 250 2.80 -4.42 9.94
C VAL A 250 2.97 -3.81 8.55
N TYR A 251 3.60 -2.63 8.44
CA TYR A 251 3.88 -2.02 7.15
C TYR A 251 4.77 -2.92 6.29
N GLU A 252 5.88 -3.40 6.86
CA GLU A 252 6.83 -4.28 6.17
C GLU A 252 6.19 -5.61 5.78
N LYS A 253 5.34 -6.18 6.65
CA LYS A 253 4.53 -7.37 6.34
C LYS A 253 3.63 -7.15 5.12
N LEU A 254 2.80 -6.09 5.14
CA LEU A 254 1.87 -5.79 4.04
C LEU A 254 2.60 -5.40 2.75
N ALA A 255 3.77 -4.78 2.85
CA ALA A 255 4.60 -4.46 1.70
C ALA A 255 5.20 -5.71 1.03
N ALA A 256 5.55 -6.73 1.82
CA ALA A 256 6.11 -7.98 1.31
C ALA A 256 5.03 -8.92 0.75
N ASP A 257 3.88 -8.99 1.42
CA ASP A 257 2.78 -9.87 1.04
C ASP A 257 1.42 -9.20 1.33
N PRO A 258 0.85 -8.48 0.35
CA PRO A 258 -0.45 -7.83 0.50
C PRO A 258 -1.63 -8.76 0.19
N ALA A 259 -1.39 -10.04 -0.13
CA ALA A 259 -2.41 -11.02 -0.48
C ALA A 259 -3.06 -11.68 0.75
#